data_AF-A0A929USI6-F1
#
_entry.id   AF-A0A929USI6-F1
#
_cell.length_a   1.000
_cell.length_b   1.000
_cell.length_c   1.000
_cell.angle_alpha   90.00
_cell.angle_beta   90.00
_cell.angle_gamma   90.00
#
_symmetry.space_group_name_H-M   'P 1'
#
loop_
_entity.id
_entity.type
_entity.pdbx_description
1 polymer ?
#
loop_
_entity_poly.entity_id
_entity_poly.type
_entity_poly.pdbx_seq_one_letter_code
_entity_poly.pdbx_strand_id
1 'polypeptide(L)' 'MLGEAILRSALFRKESRGAHFRSDFPDRDEAFCGLVTAIKKDGKIEIDIRKKREDSKGRTKETKRNET' A
#
# COMPACT_ATOMS: atom_id res chain seq x y z
N MET A 1 4.29 0.78 -21.71
CA MET A 1 4.19 1.75 -20.58
C MET A 1 3.49 1.16 -19.36
N LEU A 2 2.25 0.68 -19.48
CA LEU A 2 1.48 0.18 -18.33
C LEU A 2 2.18 -0.99 -17.60
N GLY A 3 2.66 -1.99 -18.34
CA GLY A 3 3.36 -3.14 -17.73
C GLY A 3 4.59 -2.74 -16.92
N GLU A 4 5.39 -1.80 -17.43
CA GLU A 4 6.57 -1.29 -16.70
C GLU A 4 6.18 -0.54 -15.42
N ALA A 5 5.12 0.28 -15.46
CA ALA A 5 4.61 0.96 -14.28
C ALA A 5 4.14 -0.04 -13.20
N ILE A 6 3.45 -1.10 -13.60
CA ILE A 6 3.00 -2.18 -12.70
C ILE A 6 4.20 -2.88 -12.06
N LEU A 7 5.17 -3.32 -12.86
CA LEU A 7 6.35 -4.04 -12.38
C LEU A 7 7.21 -3.17 -11.45
N ARG A 8 7.44 -1.90 -11.80
CA ARG A 8 8.18 -0.97 -10.93
C ARG A 8 7.46 -0.71 -9.61
N SER A 9 6.13 -0.56 -9.64
CA SER A 9 5.33 -0.40 -8.42
C SER A 9 5.38 -1.64 -7.53
N ALA A 10 5.34 -2.83 -8.12
CA ALA A 10 5.47 -4.11 -7.41
C ALA A 10 6.86 -4.29 -6.78
N LEU A 11 7.93 -3.93 -7.50
CA LEU A 11 9.30 -4.00 -6.98
C LEU A 11 9.55 -3.01 -5.83
N PHE A 12 8.96 -1.82 -5.92
CA PHE A 12 9.06 -0.78 -4.89
C PHE A 12 8.45 -1.24 -3.55
N ARG A 13 7.33 -1.97 -3.56
CA ARG A 13 6.68 -2.48 -2.34
C ARG A 13 7.38 -3.73 -1.81
N LYS A 14 8.05 -3.60 -0.67
CA LYS A 14 8.70 -4.71 0.03
C LYS A 14 7.80 -5.24 1.16
N GLU A 15 6.58 -5.61 0.78
CA GLU A 15 5.58 -6.20 1.69
C GLU A 15 4.62 -7.10 0.90
N SER A 16 3.79 -7.85 1.63
CA SER A 16 2.62 -8.51 1.08
C SER A 16 1.33 -7.89 1.65
N ARG A 17 0.40 -7.52 0.76
CA ARG A 17 -0.88 -6.91 1.15
C ARG A 17 -1.95 -7.11 0.08
N GLY A 18 -2.99 -7.88 0.40
CA GLY A 18 -4.11 -8.15 -0.51
C GLY A 18 -3.66 -8.98 -1.70
N ALA A 19 -3.96 -8.53 -2.92
CA ALA A 19 -3.60 -9.24 -4.17
C ALA A 19 -2.10 -9.19 -4.52
N HIS A 20 -1.31 -8.35 -3.83
CA HIS A 20 0.14 -8.28 -4.02
C HIS A 20 0.83 -9.13 -2.94
N PHE A 21 1.31 -10.31 -3.31
CA PHE A 21 2.06 -11.22 -2.44
C PHE A 21 3.49 -11.40 -2.94
N ARG A 22 4.43 -11.46 -2.00
CA ARG A 22 5.87 -11.63 -2.21
C ARG A 22 6.41 -12.62 -1.19
N SER A 23 6.98 -13.73 -1.65
CA SER A 23 7.57 -14.74 -0.75
C SER A 23 8.81 -14.24 -0.02
N ASP A 24 9.52 -13.25 -0.57
CA ASP A 24 10.69 -12.60 0.04
C ASP A 24 10.31 -11.49 1.04
N PHE A 25 9.05 -11.03 1.02
CA PHE A 25 8.47 -10.09 1.98
C PHE A 25 7.03 -10.52 2.32
N PRO A 26 6.85 -11.62 3.08
CA PRO A 26 5.55 -12.26 3.27
C PRO A 26 4.60 -11.47 4.17
N ASP A 27 5.14 -10.59 5.01
CA ASP A 27 4.38 -9.82 5.97
C ASP A 27 4.00 -8.43 5.45
N ARG A 28 2.99 -7.84 6.09
CA ARG A 28 2.61 -6.45 5.87
C ARG A 28 3.63 -5.52 6.54
N ASP A 29 3.96 -4.41 5.90
CA ASP A 29 4.80 -3.35 6.48
C ASP A 29 4.08 -1.99 6.42
N GLU A 30 3.94 -1.36 7.58
CA GLU A 30 3.25 -0.08 7.71
C GLU A 30 4.00 1.08 7.04
N ALA A 31 5.30 0.95 6.75
CA ALA A 31 6.03 1.90 5.92
C ALA A 31 5.41 2.05 4.52
N PHE A 32 4.80 0.97 4.01
CA PHE A 32 4.09 0.92 2.72
C PHE A 32 2.57 1.15 2.83
N CYS A 33 2.10 1.64 3.98
CA CYS A 33 0.68 1.99 4.18
C CYS A 33 0.31 3.28 3.44
N GLY A 34 -0.03 3.14 2.16
CA GLY A 34 -0.39 4.25 1.28
C GLY A 34 -0.69 3.81 -0.14
N LEU A 35 -1.04 4.77 -0.98
CA LEU A 35 -1.23 4.54 -2.41
C LEU A 35 0.11 4.68 -3.14
N VAL A 36 0.58 3.59 -3.73
CA VAL A 36 1.72 3.67 -4.66
C VAL A 36 1.25 4.33 -5.96
N THR A 37 1.96 5.37 -6.38
CA THR A 37 1.72 6.11 -7.62
C THR A 37 2.90 5.94 -8.56
N ALA A 38 2.60 5.71 -9.83
CA ALA A 38 3.58 5.67 -10.92
C ALA A 38 3.29 6.80 -11.91
N ILE A 39 4.24 7.71 -12.10
CA ILE A 39 4.09 8.89 -12.97
C ILE A 39 5.17 8.81 -14.05
N LYS A 40 4.77 8.91 -15.32
CA LYS A 40 5.73 9.04 -16.42
C LYS A 40 6.05 10.51 -16.65
N LYS A 41 7.33 10.86 -16.53
CA LYS A 41 7.86 12.21 -16.79
C LYS A 41 9.16 12.08 -17.57
N ASP A 42 9.31 12.86 -18.64
CA ASP A 42 10.52 12.90 -19.47
C ASP A 42 11.04 11.51 -19.91
N GLY A 43 10.11 10.62 -20.27
CA GLY A 43 10.42 9.26 -20.69
C GLY A 43 10.70 8.26 -19.56
N LYS A 44 10.82 8.70 -18.30
CA LYS A 44 11.08 7.86 -17.13
C LYS A 44 9.81 7.66 -16.29
N ILE A 45 9.74 6.53 -15.58
CA ILE A 45 8.66 6.26 -14.62
C ILE A 45 9.21 6.47 -13.21
N GLU A 46 8.63 7.45 -12.51
CA GLU A 46 8.90 7.74 -11.10
C GLU A 46 7.83 7.04 -10.24
N ILE A 47 8.28 6.36 -9.17
CA ILE A 47 7.42 5.65 -8.23
C ILE A 47 7.49 6.38 -6.88
N ASP A 48 6.34 6.64 -6.28
CA ASP A 48 6.21 7.28 -4.98
C ASP A 48 5.05 6.68 -4.18
N ILE A 49 5.01 6.92 -2.87
CA ILE A 49 3.92 6.51 -1.99
C ILE A 49 3.21 7.70 -1.37
N ARG A 50 1.94 7.86 -1.70
CA ARG A 50 1.07 8.84 -1.06
C ARG A 50 0.43 8.22 0.18
N LYS A 51 0.95 8.59 1.35
CA LYS A 51 0.32 8.27 2.63
C LYS A 51 -1.00 9.02 2.75
N LYS A 52 -2.00 8.38 3.36
CA LYS A 52 -3.23 9.10 3.75
C LYS A 52 -2.82 10.15 4.79
N ARG A 53 -3.38 11.36 4.70
CA ARG A 53 -3.23 12.34 5.80
C ARG A 53 -3.76 11.69 7.07
N GLU A 54 -3.09 11.91 8.20
CA GLU A 54 -3.61 11.53 9.51
C GLU A 54 -4.85 12.39 9.78
N ASP A 55 -5.99 11.99 9.24
CA ASP A 55 -7.27 12.52 9.64
C ASP A 55 -7.56 11.92 11.03
N SER A 56 -7.12 12.63 12.05
CA SER A 56 -7.64 12.72 13.42
C SER A 56 -8.36 11.46 13.98
N LYS A 57 -7.73 10.83 14.97
CA LYS A 57 -8.32 10.02 16.07
C LYS A 57 -9.80 9.61 15.94
N GLY A 58 -10.04 8.30 15.96
CA GLY A 58 -11.23 7.75 16.63
C GLY A 58 -12.20 6.99 15.74
N ARG A 59 -12.00 5.67 15.64
CA ARG A 59 -13.13 4.75 15.55
C ARG A 59 -12.79 3.45 16.27
N THR A 60 -12.64 3.54 17.60
CA THR A 60 -12.76 2.36 18.47
C THR A 60 -14.18 1.84 18.31
N LYS A 61 -14.37 0.73 17.60
CA LYS A 61 -15.62 -0.02 17.68
C LYS A 61 -15.46 -1.07 18.77
N GLU A 62 -15.74 -0.68 20.02
CA GLU A 62 -16.15 -1.66 21.03
C GLU A 62 -17.38 -2.38 20.48
N THR A 63 -17.23 -3.67 20.17
CA THR A 63 -18.37 -4.53 19.89
C THR A 63 -18.64 -5.31 21.15
N LYS A 64 -19.50 -4.78 22.04
CA LYS A 64 -20.06 -5.58 23.12
C LYS A 64 -20.92 -6.67 22.48
N ARG A 65 -20.43 -7.92 22.56
CA ARG A 65 -21.25 -9.11 22.34
C ARG A 65 -22.24 -9.18 23.49
N ASN A 66 -23.52 -8.95 23.21
CA ASN A 66 -24.57 -9.39 24.13
C ASN A 66 -24.80 -10.87 23.84
N GLU A 67 -24.46 -11.72 24.80
CA GLU A 67 -24.87 -13.11 24.85
C GLU A 67 -26.34 -13.20 25.30
N THR A 68 -26.95 -14.33 24.94
CA THR A 68 -28.37 -14.70 24.93
C THR A 68 -29.09 -14.53 26.27
#